data_AF-A0A183M1Q0-F1
#
_entry.id   AF-A0A183M1Q0-F1
#
_cell.length_a   1.000
_cell.length_b   1.000
_cell.length_c   1.000
_cell.angle_alpha   90.00
_cell.angle_beta   90.00
_cell.angle_gamma   90.00
#
_symmetry.space_group_name_H-M   'P 1'
#
loop_
_entity.id
_entity.type
_entity.pdbx_description
1 polymer ?
#
loop_
_entity_poly.entity_id
_entity_poly.type
_entity_poly.pdbx_seq_one_letter_code
_entity_poly.pdbx_strand_id
1 'polypeptide(L)' 'MLHNHPCCSSWMVCDPWTRKLSSEEKENLKPVILHCESADDVIESIKERTGKQVTTVDVKGMKATLSTGKCI' A
#
# COMPACT_ATOMS: atom_id res chain seq x y z
N MET A 1 -35.25 -12.60 -13.96
CA MET A 1 -34.63 -12.17 -12.69
C MET A 1 -33.32 -11.48 -13.03
N LEU A 2 -33.31 -10.14 -13.07
CA LEU A 2 -32.13 -9.37 -13.42
C LEU A 2 -31.28 -9.23 -12.15
N HIS A 3 -30.11 -9.84 -12.13
CA HIS A 3 -29.20 -9.72 -11.00
C HIS A 3 -28.58 -8.31 -11.03
N ASN A 4 -29.20 -7.37 -10.30
CA ASN A 4 -28.56 -6.12 -9.88
C ASN A 4 -27.49 -6.44 -8.83
N HIS A 5 -26.48 -7.23 -9.20
CA HIS A 5 -25.27 -7.23 -8.42
C HIS A 5 -24.60 -5.89 -8.76
N PRO A 6 -24.42 -4.97 -7.81
CA PRO A 6 -23.44 -3.94 -8.01
C PRO A 6 -22.14 -4.72 -8.07
N CYS A 7 -21.69 -5.06 -9.27
CA CYS A 7 -20.27 -5.06 -9.55
C CYS A 7 -19.86 -3.60 -9.35
N CYS A 8 -19.80 -3.20 -8.07
CA CYS A 8 -18.99 -2.08 -7.67
C CYS A 8 -17.70 -2.33 -8.41
N SER A 9 -17.31 -1.31 -9.15
CA SER A 9 -15.99 -1.07 -9.64
C SER A 9 -15.00 -1.09 -8.47
N SER A 10 -14.91 -2.23 -7.77
CA SER A 10 -13.67 -2.79 -7.30
C SER A 10 -12.88 -3.00 -8.57
N TRP A 11 -12.37 -1.88 -9.11
CA TRP A 11 -10.99 -1.84 -9.51
C TRP A 11 -10.29 -2.47 -8.33
N MET A 12 -10.11 -3.79 -8.43
CA MET A 12 -9.08 -4.49 -7.71
C MET A 12 -7.85 -3.68 -8.07
N VAL A 13 -7.57 -2.67 -7.25
CA VAL A 13 -6.27 -2.06 -7.12
C VAL A 13 -5.45 -3.20 -6.54
N CYS A 14 -5.13 -4.15 -7.42
CA CYS A 14 -4.21 -5.25 -7.22
C CYS A 14 -2.80 -4.68 -7.23
N ASP A 15 -2.64 -3.58 -6.50
CA ASP A 15 -1.35 -3.03 -6.18
C ASP A 15 -0.59 -4.16 -5.49
N PRO A 16 0.48 -4.68 -6.11
CA PRO A 16 1.17 -5.87 -5.64
C PRO A 16 1.59 -5.77 -4.17
N TRP A 17 1.85 -4.55 -3.69
CA TRP A 17 2.21 -4.26 -2.31
C TRP A 17 1.08 -4.46 -1.31
N THR A 18 -0.19 -4.32 -1.71
CA THR A 18 -1.35 -4.47 -0.82
C THR A 18 -1.50 -5.89 -0.29
N ARG A 19 -0.93 -6.89 -0.98
CA ARG A 19 -0.89 -8.28 -0.52
C ARG A 19 0.35 -8.62 0.31
N LYS A 20 1.38 -7.78 0.27
CA LYS A 20 2.63 -8.02 0.99
C LYS A 20 2.47 -7.69 2.47
N LEU A 21 1.85 -6.56 2.78
CA LEU A 21 1.68 -6.07 4.15
C LEU A 21 0.25 -6.30 4.67
N SER A 22 0.12 -6.71 5.93
CA SER A 22 -1.13 -6.74 6.68
C SER A 22 -1.65 -5.33 6.92
N SER A 23 -2.93 -5.19 7.26
CA SER A 23 -3.50 -3.88 7.57
C SER A 23 -2.78 -3.19 8.74
N GLU A 24 -2.42 -3.96 9.77
CA GLU A 24 -1.69 -3.43 10.93
C GLU A 24 -0.27 -2.97 10.56
N GLU A 25 0.47 -3.77 9.79
CA GLU A 25 1.80 -3.39 9.31
C GLU A 25 1.73 -2.12 8.46
N LYS A 26 0.71 -1.99 7.61
CA LYS A 26 0.50 -0.80 6.79
C LYS A 26 0.28 0.44 7.65
N GLU A 27 -0.60 0.38 8.64
CA GLU A 27 -0.84 1.51 9.56
C GLU A 27 0.44 1.90 10.30
N ASN A 28 1.21 0.94 10.81
CA ASN A 28 2.47 1.19 11.51
C ASN A 28 3.58 1.77 10.61
N LEU A 29 3.53 1.48 9.30
CA LEU A 29 4.49 1.95 8.32
C LEU A 29 4.09 3.26 7.64
N LYS A 30 2.83 3.71 7.76
CA LYS A 30 2.36 5.01 7.23
C LYS A 30 3.30 6.18 7.52
N PRO A 31 3.74 6.44 8.77
CA PRO A 31 4.62 7.57 9.04
C PRO A 31 5.97 7.42 8.33
N VAL A 32 6.52 6.21 8.25
CA VAL A 32 7.78 5.94 7.54
C VAL A 32 7.62 6.23 6.05
N ILE A 33 6.54 5.75 5.43
CA ILE A 33 6.28 5.92 4.00
C ILE A 33 6.01 7.39 3.65
N LEU A 34 5.32 8.15 4.52
CA LEU A 34 4.97 9.55 4.29
C LEU A 34 6.15 10.51 4.51
N HIS A 35 6.95 10.29 5.56
CA HIS A 35 7.98 11.24 5.97
C HIS A 35 9.37 10.95 5.41
N CYS A 36 9.63 9.71 4.98
CA CYS A 36 10.92 9.37 4.41
C CYS A 36 10.96 9.74 2.92
N GLU A 37 11.97 10.52 2.51
CA GLU A 37 12.14 10.93 1.10
C GLU A 37 12.72 9.81 0.25
N SER A 38 13.67 9.05 0.82
CA SER A 38 14.36 7.93 0.19
C SER A 38 13.47 6.68 0.07
N ALA A 39 13.42 6.07 -1.12
CA ALA A 39 12.72 4.81 -1.30
C ALA A 39 13.47 3.64 -0.69
N ASP A 40 14.81 3.67 -0.70
CA ASP A 40 15.65 2.60 -0.18
C ASP A 40 15.54 2.48 1.34
N ASP A 41 15.51 3.61 2.05
CA ASP A 41 15.32 3.68 3.49
C ASP A 41 13.95 3.11 3.90
N VAL A 42 12.91 3.37 3.10
CA VAL A 42 11.57 2.80 3.32
C VAL A 42 11.59 1.28 3.11
N ILE A 43 12.27 0.79 2.07
CA ILE A 43 12.41 -0.65 1.80
C ILE A 43 13.15 -1.34 2.96
N GLU A 44 14.24 -0.75 3.43
CA GLU A 44 15.02 -1.28 4.56
C GLU A 44 14.18 -1.29 5.84
N SER A 45 13.48 -0.20 6.15
CA SER A 45 12.61 -0.12 7.33
C SER A 45 11.49 -1.14 7.29
N ILE A 46 10.87 -1.37 6.13
CA ILE A 46 9.84 -2.40 5.95
C ILE A 46 10.44 -3.79 6.16
N LYS A 47 11.61 -4.06 5.58
CA LYS A 47 12.31 -5.34 5.73
C LYS A 47 12.71 -5.60 7.18
N GLU A 48 13.21 -4.59 7.90
CA GLU A 48 13.59 -4.69 9.30
C GLU A 48 12.39 -4.99 10.20
N ARG A 49 11.27 -4.27 10.00
CA ARG A 49 10.11 -4.37 10.89
C ARG A 49 9.20 -5.57 10.60
N THR A 50 9.14 -6.01 9.34
CA THR A 50 8.17 -7.02 8.89
C THR A 50 8.82 -8.27 8.30
N GLY A 51 10.13 -8.24 8.03
CA GLY A 51 10.84 -9.31 7.33
C GLY A 51 10.48 -9.43 5.84
N LYS A 52 9.63 -8.55 5.30
CA LYS A 52 9.08 -8.68 3.95
C LYS A 52 9.84 -7.87 2.93
N GLN A 53 9.93 -8.42 1.73
CA GLN A 53 10.58 -7.76 0.62
C GLN A 53 9.59 -6.93 -0.22
N VAL A 54 9.87 -5.63 -0.29
CA VAL A 54 9.16 -4.68 -1.13
C VAL A 54 10.14 -4.03 -2.11
N THR A 55 9.60 -3.56 -3.24
CA THR A 55 10.37 -2.92 -4.31
C THR A 55 10.14 -1.41 -4.32
N THR A 56 10.97 -0.67 -5.05
CA THR A 56 10.78 0.77 -5.24
C THR A 56 9.43 1.10 -5.89
N VAL A 57 8.93 0.24 -6.78
CA VAL A 57 7.60 0.35 -7.38
C VAL A 57 6.50 0.22 -6.32
N ASP A 58 6.66 -0.75 -5.40
CA ASP A 58 5.73 -0.93 -4.27
C ASP A 58 5.69 0.33 -3.39
N VAL A 59 6.85 0.89 -3.03
CA VAL A 59 6.94 2.12 -2.22
C VAL A 59 6.29 3.32 -2.92
N LYS A 60 6.50 3.46 -4.23
CA LYS A 60 5.86 4.52 -5.02
C LYS A 60 4.33 4.38 -5.00
N GLY A 61 3.82 3.15 -5.13
CA GLY A 61 2.39 2.85 -4.98
C GLY A 61 1.87 3.20 -3.59
N MET A 62 2.58 2.77 -2.53
CA MET A 62 2.22 3.10 -1.16
C MET A 62 2.13 4.62 -0.95
N LYS A 63 3.16 5.37 -1.35
CA LYS A 63 3.18 6.84 -1.25
C LYS A 63 2.02 7.47 -2.01
N ALA A 64 1.73 7.00 -3.22
CA ALA A 64 0.61 7.50 -4.01
C ALA A 64 -0.73 7.27 -3.31
N THR A 65 -0.98 6.08 -2.76
CA THR A 65 -2.24 5.79 -2.04
C THR A 65 -2.41 6.61 -0.77
N LEU A 66 -1.33 6.86 -0.02
CA LEU A 66 -1.36 7.67 1.20
C LEU A 66 -1.50 9.17 0.88
N SER A 67 -0.86 9.66 -0.18
CA SER A 67 -0.92 11.07 -0.61
C SER A 67 -2.25 11.40 -1.28
N THR A 68 -2.88 10.45 -1.96
CA THR A 68 -4.18 10.64 -2.62
C THR A 68 -5.34 10.65 -1.61
N GLY A 69 -5.07 10.47 -0.31
CA GLY A 69 -6.01 10.71 0.79
C GLY A 69 -7.42 10.23 0.47
N LYS A 70 -7.57 8.92 0.19
CA LYS A 70 -8.84 8.21 -0.08
C LYS A 70 -10.07 9.13 -0.14
N CYS A 71 -10.36 9.72 -1.30
CA CYS A 71 -11.74 10.10 -1.60
C CYS A 71 -12.52 8.81 -1.90
N ILE A 72 -13.16 8.31 -0.83
CA ILE A 72 -14.26 7.35 -0.72
C ILE A 72 -14.14 6.05 -1.52
#